data_AF-A0A1C4X8M1-F1
#
_entry.id   AF-A0A1C4X8M1-F1
#
_cell.length_a   1.000
_cell.length_b   1.000
_cell.length_c   1.000
_cell.angle_alpha   90.00
_cell.angle_beta   90.00
_cell.angle_gamma   90.00
#
_symmetry.space_group_name_H-M   'P 1'
#
loop_
_entity.id
_entity.type
_entity.pdbx_description
1 polymer ?
#
loop_
_entity_poly.entity_id
_entity_poly.type
_entity_poly.pdbx_seq_one_letter_code
_entity_poly.pdbx_strand_id
1 'polypeptide(L)'
;MRKPIRLLLASGVVTAALFAAAPPAQAAVVTFNSGHLDLVDIAYEAGELEIGVHDEDNDVEYAADEVKIVVKRQAKVTVPNDPAFGFLGTPGVAKVWILPEIQNTNLVWPGLAAEEVEAGIFTTDALTLDVQSVSGPGQLAIYTENAVGQPTVLADSGDGLPDAIALTAGDHLHANWAFDRAGTYCITVRATGTLAATGQQVTSEPTTLHFVVRA
;
A
#
# COMPACT_ATOMS: atom_id res chain seq x y z
N MET A 1 31.83 -76.84 -40.34
CA MET A 1 31.49 -75.93 -41.47
C MET A 1 31.34 -74.52 -40.93
N ARG A 2 31.89 -73.52 -41.64
CA ARG A 2 32.07 -72.13 -41.19
C ARG A 2 30.90 -71.23 -41.60
N LYS A 3 30.65 -70.20 -40.76
CA LYS A 3 29.97 -68.88 -40.95
C LYS A 3 28.43 -68.82 -40.85
N PRO A 4 27.81 -67.66 -40.52
CA PRO A 4 28.39 -66.34 -40.11
C PRO A 4 27.77 -65.68 -38.85
N ILE A 5 28.57 -64.84 -38.20
CA ILE A 5 28.17 -63.81 -37.23
C ILE A 5 27.43 -62.69 -37.99
N ARG A 6 26.22 -62.31 -37.53
CA ARG A 6 25.54 -61.08 -37.95
C ARG A 6 25.83 -59.98 -36.94
N LEU A 7 26.52 -58.95 -37.42
CA LEU A 7 26.76 -57.69 -36.74
C LEU A 7 25.46 -56.87 -36.79
N LEU A 8 24.83 -56.61 -35.65
CA LEU A 8 23.74 -55.66 -35.51
C LEU A 8 24.34 -54.33 -35.06
N LEU A 9 24.39 -53.35 -35.97
CA LEU A 9 24.62 -51.95 -35.63
C LEU A 9 23.36 -51.43 -34.94
N ALA A 10 23.45 -51.16 -33.64
CA ALA A 10 22.44 -50.40 -32.92
C ALA A 10 22.68 -48.90 -33.16
N SER A 11 21.84 -48.28 -33.98
CA SER A 11 21.78 -46.82 -34.11
C SER A 11 21.08 -46.26 -32.87
N GLY A 12 21.85 -45.82 -31.89
CA GLY A 12 21.33 -45.05 -30.75
C GLY A 12 20.96 -43.64 -31.18
N VAL A 13 19.67 -43.31 -31.19
CA VAL A 13 19.20 -41.91 -31.28
C VAL A 13 19.19 -41.36 -29.86
N VAL A 14 20.09 -40.43 -29.56
CA VAL A 14 20.04 -39.65 -28.32
C VAL A 14 19.14 -38.44 -28.58
N THR A 15 17.92 -38.48 -28.06
CA THR A 15 17.01 -37.33 -28.08
C THR A 15 17.36 -36.43 -26.90
N ALA A 16 18.05 -35.31 -27.16
CA ALA A 16 18.26 -34.28 -26.16
C ALA A 16 16.94 -33.53 -25.93
N ALA A 17 16.29 -33.76 -24.79
CA ALA A 17 15.15 -32.97 -24.37
C ALA A 17 15.65 -31.61 -23.84
N LEU A 18 15.42 -30.55 -24.62
CA LEU A 18 15.57 -29.18 -24.15
C LEU A 18 14.40 -28.84 -23.23
N PHE A 19 14.63 -28.83 -21.92
CA PHE A 19 13.71 -28.20 -20.98
C PHE A 19 13.87 -26.68 -21.11
N ALA A 20 12.98 -26.04 -21.86
CA ALA A 20 12.78 -24.60 -21.75
C ALA A 20 12.06 -24.34 -20.42
N ALA A 21 12.76 -23.75 -19.45
CA ALA A 21 12.11 -23.23 -18.25
C ALA A 21 11.21 -22.07 -18.69
N ALA A 22 9.90 -22.20 -18.48
CA ALA A 22 9.00 -21.06 -18.63
C ALA A 22 9.41 -19.99 -17.60
N PRO A 23 9.41 -18.69 -17.97
CA PRO A 23 9.62 -17.65 -16.98
C PRO A 23 8.54 -17.76 -15.89
N PRO A 24 8.85 -17.41 -14.63
CA PRO A 24 7.84 -17.39 -13.58
C PRO A 24 6.69 -16.50 -14.04
N ALA A 25 5.46 -17.00 -13.92
CA ALA A 25 4.27 -16.22 -14.19
C ALA A 25 4.18 -15.10 -13.16
N GLN A 26 4.45 -13.87 -13.57
CA GLN A 26 4.21 -12.71 -12.73
C GLN A 26 2.71 -12.47 -12.68
N ALA A 27 2.12 -12.45 -11.47
CA ALA A 27 0.72 -12.10 -11.28
C ALA A 27 0.43 -10.72 -11.92
N ALA A 28 -0.76 -10.57 -12.50
CA ALA A 28 -1.15 -9.30 -13.09
C ALA A 28 -1.49 -8.30 -11.99
N VAL A 29 -0.87 -7.11 -12.03
CA VAL A 29 -1.16 -6.03 -11.08
C VAL A 29 -2.63 -5.62 -11.14
N VAL A 30 -3.34 -5.75 -10.03
CA VAL A 30 -4.72 -5.31 -9.85
C VAL A 30 -4.76 -3.79 -9.78
N THR A 31 -5.69 -3.17 -10.49
CA THR A 31 -5.79 -1.72 -10.57
C THR A 31 -7.10 -1.23 -9.97
N PHE A 32 -7.02 -0.58 -8.82
CA PHE A 32 -8.16 0.06 -8.19
C PHE A 32 -8.29 1.51 -8.64
N ASN A 33 -9.51 1.92 -8.90
CA ASN A 33 -9.83 3.30 -9.26
C ASN A 33 -11.10 3.81 -8.55
N SER A 34 -11.77 2.92 -7.81
CA SER A 34 -12.84 3.16 -6.85
C SER A 34 -12.96 1.93 -5.95
N GLY A 35 -13.67 2.07 -4.82
CA GLY A 35 -13.93 1.01 -3.86
C GLY A 35 -13.49 1.38 -2.45
N HIS A 36 -13.96 0.64 -1.46
CA HIS A 36 -13.46 0.69 -0.08
C HIS A 36 -12.14 -0.08 -0.02
N LEU A 37 -11.03 0.60 0.25
CA LEU A 37 -9.74 -0.05 0.42
C LEU A 37 -9.04 0.45 1.68
N ASP A 38 -8.56 -0.47 2.50
CA ASP A 38 -7.49 -0.14 3.45
C ASP A 38 -6.17 -0.16 2.71
N LEU A 39 -5.66 1.04 2.40
CA LEU A 39 -4.43 1.21 1.64
C LEU A 39 -3.19 0.83 2.43
N VAL A 40 -3.35 0.74 3.75
CA VAL A 40 -2.44 0.11 4.68
C VAL A 40 -3.33 -0.75 5.57
N ASP A 41 -3.23 -2.06 5.44
CA ASP A 41 -3.75 -2.99 6.43
C ASP A 41 -2.58 -3.63 7.18
N ILE A 42 -2.52 -3.41 8.50
CA ILE A 42 -1.47 -3.96 9.36
C ILE A 42 -1.96 -5.28 9.94
N ALA A 43 -1.21 -6.34 9.67
CA ALA A 43 -1.44 -7.67 10.24
C ALA A 43 -0.30 -8.08 11.18
N TYR A 44 -0.61 -8.95 12.14
CA TYR A 44 0.40 -9.63 12.96
C TYR A 44 0.21 -11.14 12.93
N GLU A 45 1.02 -11.81 12.12
CA GLU A 45 0.94 -13.25 11.92
C GLU A 45 2.30 -13.91 12.11
N ALA A 46 2.31 -15.14 12.65
CA ALA A 46 3.51 -15.95 12.83
C ALA A 46 4.70 -15.26 13.56
N GLY A 47 4.44 -14.19 14.32
CA GLY A 47 5.46 -13.44 15.04
C GLY A 47 5.95 -12.17 14.33
N GLU A 48 5.42 -11.86 13.15
CA GLU A 48 5.88 -10.79 12.25
C GLU A 48 4.77 -9.76 12.02
N LEU A 49 5.16 -8.48 11.87
CA LEU A 49 4.26 -7.42 11.42
C LEU A 49 4.33 -7.35 9.90
N GLU A 50 3.17 -7.33 9.25
CA GLU A 50 3.05 -7.24 7.80
C GLU A 50 2.16 -6.04 7.43
N ILE A 51 2.32 -5.54 6.21
CA ILE A 51 1.47 -4.49 5.65
C ILE A 51 0.96 -4.94 4.29
N GLY A 52 -0.36 -5.01 4.16
CA GLY A 52 -1.09 -5.35 2.93
C GLY A 52 -1.98 -4.20 2.45
N VAL A 53 -2.81 -4.54 1.46
CA VAL A 53 -3.95 -3.72 1.01
C VAL A 53 -5.19 -4.62 1.02
N HIS A 54 -6.18 -4.24 1.83
CA HIS A 54 -7.46 -4.95 1.91
C HIS A 54 -8.49 -4.31 0.98
N ASP A 55 -9.12 -5.13 0.15
CA ASP A 55 -10.30 -4.77 -0.64
C ASP A 55 -11.57 -5.17 0.11
N GLU A 56 -12.02 -4.28 1.00
CA GLU A 56 -13.20 -4.43 1.86
C GLU A 56 -14.50 -4.73 1.09
N ASP A 57 -14.63 -4.23 -0.15
CA ASP A 57 -15.82 -4.48 -0.97
C ASP A 57 -15.94 -5.97 -1.36
N ASN A 58 -14.80 -6.67 -1.48
CA ASN A 58 -14.74 -8.07 -1.95
C ASN A 58 -14.15 -9.04 -0.92
N ASP A 59 -13.68 -8.53 0.21
CA ASP A 59 -13.01 -9.28 1.28
C ASP A 59 -11.77 -10.04 0.75
N VAL A 60 -10.85 -9.28 0.12
CA VAL A 60 -9.63 -9.83 -0.48
C VAL A 60 -8.41 -9.03 -0.07
N GLU A 61 -7.42 -9.73 0.49
CA GLU A 61 -6.09 -9.19 0.77
C GLU A 61 -5.16 -9.25 -0.44
N TYR A 62 -4.36 -8.20 -0.61
CA TYR A 62 -3.30 -8.13 -1.61
C TYR A 62 -1.97 -7.68 -0.98
N ALA A 63 -0.87 -8.21 -1.50
CA ALA A 63 0.42 -7.57 -1.26
C ALA A 63 0.45 -6.20 -1.95
N ALA A 64 1.13 -5.22 -1.33
CA ALA A 64 1.15 -3.85 -1.87
C ALA A 64 1.72 -3.73 -3.29
N ASP A 65 2.63 -4.63 -3.70
CA ASP A 65 3.23 -4.65 -5.04
C ASP A 65 2.35 -5.36 -6.10
N GLU A 66 1.28 -6.04 -5.68
CA GLU A 66 0.25 -6.59 -6.56
C GLU A 66 -0.81 -5.56 -6.93
N VAL A 67 -0.80 -4.39 -6.28
CA VAL A 67 -1.83 -3.36 -6.41
C VAL A 67 -1.29 -2.07 -6.99
N LYS A 68 -2.14 -1.40 -7.79
CA LYS A 68 -1.93 -0.02 -8.21
C LYS A 68 -3.19 0.81 -7.99
N ILE A 69 -3.05 1.88 -7.22
CA ILE A 69 -4.14 2.80 -6.90
C ILE A 69 -4.18 3.94 -7.91
N VAL A 70 -5.35 4.21 -8.49
CA VAL A 70 -5.56 5.31 -9.43
C VAL A 70 -6.34 6.43 -8.75
N VAL A 71 -5.66 7.57 -8.57
CA VAL A 71 -6.31 8.82 -8.18
C VAL A 71 -6.86 9.49 -9.43
N LYS A 72 -8.18 9.41 -9.59
CA LYS A 72 -8.91 9.90 -10.77
C LYS A 72 -8.84 11.43 -10.88
N ARG A 73 -9.00 11.96 -12.10
CA ARG A 73 -9.10 13.42 -12.35
C ARG A 73 -10.21 14.09 -11.54
N GLN A 74 -11.27 13.34 -11.28
CA GLN A 74 -12.43 13.72 -10.50
C GLN A 74 -12.10 13.99 -9.02
N ALA A 75 -10.96 13.50 -8.52
CA ALA A 75 -10.46 13.81 -7.18
C ALA A 75 -9.86 15.22 -7.07
N LYS A 76 -9.70 15.95 -8.19
CA LYS A 76 -9.07 17.26 -8.19
C LYS A 76 -9.99 18.33 -7.62
N VAL A 77 -9.55 18.99 -6.56
CA VAL A 77 -10.27 20.06 -5.85
C VAL A 77 -9.43 21.32 -5.74
N THR A 78 -10.06 22.44 -5.37
CA THR A 78 -9.33 23.62 -4.87
C THR A 78 -9.07 23.41 -3.38
N VAL A 79 -7.87 23.73 -2.91
CA VAL A 79 -7.60 23.81 -1.47
C VAL A 79 -8.64 24.76 -0.82
N PRO A 80 -9.28 24.37 0.29
CA PRO A 80 -10.22 25.24 1.00
C PRO A 80 -9.64 26.63 1.24
N ASN A 81 -10.48 27.67 1.20
CA ASN A 81 -10.05 29.05 1.47
C ASN A 81 -9.98 29.31 2.99
N ASP A 82 -9.20 28.49 3.67
CA ASP A 82 -8.94 28.55 5.10
C ASP A 82 -7.42 28.32 5.32
N PRO A 83 -6.72 29.22 6.05
CA PRO A 83 -5.30 29.06 6.36
C PRO A 83 -4.92 27.72 7.01
N ALA A 84 -5.85 27.04 7.70
CA ALA A 84 -5.60 25.72 8.29
C ALA A 84 -5.22 24.65 7.25
N PHE A 85 -5.61 24.84 5.98
CA PHE A 85 -5.27 23.93 4.87
C PHE A 85 -4.01 24.36 4.10
N GLY A 86 -3.22 25.29 4.64
CA GLY A 86 -2.00 25.81 3.97
C GLY A 86 -0.95 24.74 3.66
N PHE A 87 -0.97 23.60 4.35
CA PHE A 87 -0.11 22.44 4.07
C PHE A 87 -0.38 21.82 2.69
N LEU A 88 -1.58 21.99 2.13
CA LEU A 88 -1.93 21.54 0.78
C LEU A 88 -1.50 22.53 -0.32
N GLY A 89 -0.89 23.66 0.05
CA GLY A 89 -0.56 24.77 -0.84
C GLY A 89 -1.43 26.00 -0.58
N THR A 90 -1.39 26.99 -1.48
CA THR A 90 -2.07 28.28 -1.28
C THR A 90 -3.59 28.13 -1.13
N PRO A 91 -4.18 28.46 0.05
CA PRO A 91 -5.62 28.36 0.29
C PRO A 91 -6.45 29.12 -0.74
N GLY A 92 -7.54 28.51 -1.20
CA GLY A 92 -8.45 29.09 -2.21
C GLY A 92 -7.88 29.19 -3.63
N VAL A 93 -6.61 28.81 -3.87
CA VAL A 93 -5.93 28.97 -5.16
C VAL A 93 -5.35 27.66 -5.68
N ALA A 94 -4.58 26.97 -4.85
CA ALA A 94 -3.91 25.74 -5.24
C ALA A 94 -4.91 24.62 -5.58
N LYS A 95 -4.49 23.71 -6.46
CA LYS A 95 -5.26 22.52 -6.84
C LYS A 95 -4.52 21.28 -6.40
N VAL A 96 -5.24 20.38 -5.74
CA VAL A 96 -4.75 19.08 -5.25
C VAL A 96 -5.73 17.98 -5.65
N TRP A 97 -5.29 16.73 -5.64
CA TRP A 97 -6.14 15.56 -5.85
C TRP A 97 -6.32 14.84 -4.52
N ILE A 98 -7.55 14.70 -4.06
CA ILE A 98 -7.85 14.13 -2.73
C ILE A 98 -8.69 12.87 -2.89
N LEU A 99 -8.16 11.74 -2.41
CA LEU A 99 -8.99 10.60 -2.04
C LEU A 99 -9.60 10.91 -0.66
N PRO A 100 -10.94 11.00 -0.54
CA PRO A 100 -11.58 11.60 0.64
C PRO A 100 -11.74 10.61 1.79
N GLU A 101 -11.67 11.09 3.03
CA GLU A 101 -12.01 10.30 4.23
C GLU A 101 -13.50 9.98 4.33
N ILE A 102 -14.36 10.80 3.70
CA ILE A 102 -15.79 10.53 3.57
C ILE A 102 -16.03 9.86 2.23
N GLN A 103 -16.70 8.71 2.24
CA GLN A 103 -16.87 7.88 1.06
C GLN A 103 -17.45 8.65 -0.14
N ASN A 104 -16.72 8.59 -1.25
CA ASN A 104 -17.22 8.94 -2.57
C ASN A 104 -17.11 7.70 -3.45
N THR A 105 -18.25 7.06 -3.73
CA THR A 105 -18.36 5.82 -4.53
C THR A 105 -17.68 5.87 -5.91
N ASN A 106 -17.36 7.05 -6.44
CA ASN A 106 -16.65 7.20 -7.71
C ASN A 106 -15.11 7.18 -7.58
N LEU A 107 -14.59 7.26 -6.35
CA LEU A 107 -13.17 7.31 -6.00
C LEU A 107 -12.82 6.12 -5.09
N VAL A 108 -11.53 5.87 -4.92
CA VAL A 108 -11.07 4.98 -3.85
C VAL A 108 -11.35 5.67 -2.53
N TRP A 109 -11.90 4.93 -1.57
CA TRP A 109 -12.12 5.36 -0.20
C TRP A 109 -11.02 4.75 0.66
N PRO A 110 -9.97 5.52 1.00
CA PRO A 110 -8.76 4.99 1.56
C PRO A 110 -8.85 4.87 3.08
N GLY A 111 -8.51 3.71 3.60
CA GLY A 111 -8.37 3.45 5.03
C GLY A 111 -6.94 3.11 5.44
N LEU A 112 -6.72 3.22 6.75
CA LEU A 112 -5.58 2.76 7.52
C LEU A 112 -6.15 1.79 8.56
N ALA A 113 -5.83 0.51 8.43
CA ALA A 113 -6.37 -0.55 9.26
C ALA A 113 -5.28 -1.26 10.06
N ALA A 114 -5.71 -1.76 11.21
CA ALA A 114 -5.00 -2.74 12.02
C ALA A 114 -6.01 -3.79 12.54
N GLU A 115 -7.02 -4.11 11.71
CA GLU A 115 -8.12 -5.01 12.05
C GLU A 115 -7.65 -6.45 12.23
N GLU A 116 -6.61 -6.83 11.49
CA GLU A 116 -5.96 -8.13 11.59
C GLU A 116 -4.99 -8.25 12.78
N VAL A 117 -4.92 -7.22 13.65
CA VAL A 117 -4.17 -7.29 14.89
C VAL A 117 -5.09 -7.59 16.06
N GLU A 118 -4.89 -8.75 16.69
CA GLU A 118 -5.63 -9.13 17.89
C GLU A 118 -5.26 -8.24 19.11
N ALA A 119 -6.27 -7.86 19.89
CA ALA A 119 -6.07 -7.14 21.15
C ALA A 119 -5.28 -7.99 22.17
N GLY A 120 -4.38 -7.33 22.90
CA GLY A 120 -3.50 -7.91 23.91
C GLY A 120 -2.14 -8.40 23.37
N ILE A 121 -1.93 -8.40 22.05
CA ILE A 121 -0.65 -8.76 21.44
C ILE A 121 0.41 -7.69 21.73
N PHE A 122 0.04 -6.43 21.56
CA PHE A 122 0.92 -5.28 21.75
C PHE A 122 0.66 -4.60 23.09
N THR A 123 1.69 -3.94 23.61
CA THR A 123 1.61 -3.16 24.84
C THR A 123 0.58 -2.06 24.64
N THR A 124 -0.47 -2.07 25.47
CA THR A 124 -1.62 -1.16 25.35
C THR A 124 -2.26 -1.15 23.96
N ASP A 125 -2.13 -2.24 23.20
CA ASP A 125 -2.61 -2.37 21.82
C ASP A 125 -2.06 -1.34 20.84
N ALA A 126 -0.96 -0.66 21.21
CA ALA A 126 -0.42 0.46 20.45
C ALA A 126 0.47 -0.01 19.30
N LEU A 127 0.18 0.53 18.12
CA LEU A 127 0.94 0.40 16.89
C LEU A 127 1.31 1.79 16.38
N THR A 128 2.41 1.88 15.65
CA THR A 128 2.81 3.09 14.93
C THR A 128 3.04 2.75 13.48
N LEU A 129 2.38 3.47 12.58
CA LEU A 129 2.62 3.47 11.16
C LEU A 129 3.49 4.67 10.78
N ASP A 130 4.73 4.42 10.37
CA ASP A 130 5.63 5.45 9.86
C ASP A 130 5.44 5.62 8.35
N VAL A 131 5.12 6.83 7.90
CA VAL A 131 5.27 7.23 6.49
C VAL A 131 6.74 7.59 6.29
N GLN A 132 7.52 6.67 5.71
CA GLN A 132 8.98 6.79 5.67
C GLN A 132 9.50 7.68 4.55
N SER A 133 8.92 7.53 3.35
CA SER A 133 9.34 8.30 2.19
C SER A 133 8.25 8.39 1.13
N VAL A 134 8.29 9.48 0.36
CA VAL A 134 7.42 9.69 -0.79
C VAL A 134 8.32 10.00 -1.98
N SER A 135 8.20 9.21 -3.04
CA SER A 135 8.86 9.44 -4.32
C SER A 135 7.82 9.73 -5.39
N GLY A 136 7.92 10.87 -6.07
CA GLY A 136 6.94 11.27 -7.08
C GLY A 136 7.19 12.70 -7.60
N PRO A 137 6.30 13.21 -8.45
CA PRO A 137 6.42 14.55 -9.04
C PRO A 137 6.09 15.69 -8.07
N GLY A 138 5.62 15.39 -6.86
CA GLY A 138 5.16 16.36 -5.88
C GLY A 138 5.05 15.75 -4.49
N GLN A 139 4.25 16.37 -3.64
CA GLN A 139 4.07 16.03 -2.23
C GLN A 139 2.77 15.26 -1.98
N LEU A 140 2.77 14.54 -0.85
CA LEU A 140 1.64 13.84 -0.25
C LEU A 140 1.33 14.48 1.11
N ALA A 141 0.06 14.67 1.42
CA ALA A 141 -0.41 14.84 2.78
C ALA A 141 -1.50 13.83 3.12
N ILE A 142 -1.45 13.24 4.31
CA ILE A 142 -2.50 12.40 4.90
C ILE A 142 -3.07 13.17 6.09
N TYR A 143 -4.38 13.38 6.13
CA TYR A 143 -5.00 14.18 7.19
C TYR A 143 -6.47 13.78 7.42
N THR A 144 -6.99 14.02 8.61
CA THR A 144 -8.42 13.88 8.92
C THR A 144 -9.05 15.25 9.16
N GLU A 145 -10.37 15.34 9.08
CA GLU A 145 -11.10 16.52 9.51
C GLU A 145 -11.95 16.22 10.75
N ASN A 146 -11.97 17.15 11.71
CA ASN A 146 -12.89 17.06 12.83
C ASN A 146 -14.33 17.43 12.39
N ALA A 147 -15.30 17.31 13.30
CA ALA A 147 -16.71 17.56 13.00
C ALA A 147 -17.05 18.97 12.48
N VAL A 148 -16.14 19.95 12.59
CA VAL A 148 -16.31 21.31 12.07
C VAL A 148 -15.45 21.60 10.83
N GLY A 149 -14.80 20.58 10.26
CA GLY A 149 -13.98 20.68 9.06
C GLY A 149 -12.56 21.22 9.30
N GLN A 150 -12.06 21.16 10.54
CA GLN A 150 -10.67 21.55 10.80
C GLN A 150 -9.73 20.35 10.58
N PRO A 151 -8.64 20.52 9.82
CA PRO A 151 -7.73 19.44 9.51
C PRO A 151 -6.83 19.10 10.69
N THR A 152 -6.56 17.81 10.87
CA THR A 152 -5.46 17.25 11.66
C THR A 152 -4.54 16.51 10.71
N VAL A 153 -3.34 17.05 10.50
CA VAL A 153 -2.33 16.43 9.63
C VAL A 153 -1.76 15.20 10.34
N LEU A 154 -1.79 14.05 9.66
CA LEU A 154 -1.21 12.79 10.10
C LEU A 154 0.18 12.57 9.49
N ALA A 155 0.36 12.97 8.22
CA ALA A 155 1.66 13.01 7.56
C ALA A 155 1.69 14.11 6.48
N ASP A 156 2.83 14.79 6.29
CA ASP A 156 3.06 15.78 5.24
C ASP A 156 4.48 15.69 4.68
N SER A 157 4.64 15.11 3.48
CA SER A 157 5.96 15.04 2.84
C SER A 157 6.52 16.41 2.42
N GLY A 158 5.71 17.46 2.51
CA GLY A 158 6.05 18.87 2.31
C GLY A 158 6.94 19.48 3.39
N ASP A 159 6.82 19.03 4.64
CA ASP A 159 7.57 19.57 5.78
C ASP A 159 8.70 18.64 6.27
N GLY A 160 8.67 17.38 5.87
CA GLY A 160 9.72 16.39 6.10
C GLY A 160 9.14 14.99 6.25
N LEU A 161 9.99 13.97 6.29
CA LEU A 161 9.63 12.60 6.66
C LEU A 161 10.80 11.99 7.45
N PRO A 162 10.57 10.99 8.32
CA PRO A 162 9.32 10.27 8.53
C PRO A 162 8.31 11.00 9.41
N ASP A 163 7.03 10.72 9.17
CA ASP A 163 5.92 11.04 10.09
C ASP A 163 5.31 9.76 10.64
N ALA A 164 4.79 9.83 11.88
CA ALA A 164 4.29 8.70 12.63
C ALA A 164 2.79 8.85 12.91
N ILE A 165 2.01 7.86 12.45
CA ILE A 165 0.56 7.76 12.67
C ILE A 165 0.32 6.71 13.75
N ALA A 166 -0.33 7.11 14.84
CA ALA A 166 -0.69 6.18 15.90
C ALA A 166 -1.94 5.40 15.51
N LEU A 167 -1.87 4.08 15.67
CA LEU A 167 -2.98 3.15 15.49
C LEU A 167 -3.09 2.24 16.72
N THR A 168 -4.27 1.67 16.91
CA THR A 168 -4.58 0.68 17.93
C THR A 168 -4.96 -0.61 17.23
N ALA A 169 -4.64 -1.76 17.85
CA ALA A 169 -5.14 -3.05 17.38
C ALA A 169 -6.68 -3.00 17.22
N GLY A 170 -7.18 -3.42 16.06
CA GLY A 170 -8.60 -3.33 15.68
C GLY A 170 -9.04 -1.98 15.10
N ASP A 171 -8.14 -1.00 14.91
CA ASP A 171 -8.51 0.27 14.29
C ASP A 171 -8.84 0.09 12.80
N HIS A 172 -9.86 0.82 12.36
CA HIS A 172 -10.22 1.04 10.97
C HIS A 172 -10.46 2.55 10.79
N LEU A 173 -9.51 3.25 10.18
CA LEU A 173 -9.50 4.71 10.08
C LEU A 173 -9.48 5.18 8.62
N HIS A 174 -10.51 5.91 8.20
CA HIS A 174 -10.45 6.66 6.96
C HIS A 174 -9.79 8.03 7.15
N ALA A 175 -8.95 8.40 6.18
CA ALA A 175 -8.27 9.69 6.13
C ALA A 175 -8.29 10.27 4.72
N ASN A 176 -8.07 11.57 4.58
CA ASN A 176 -7.89 12.23 3.30
C ASN A 176 -6.45 12.01 2.84
N TRP A 177 -6.26 11.55 1.61
CA TRP A 177 -4.95 11.43 0.97
C TRP A 177 -4.85 12.42 -0.18
N ALA A 178 -4.04 13.46 0.00
CA ALA A 178 -3.92 14.58 -0.92
C ALA A 178 -2.58 14.57 -1.66
N PHE A 179 -2.64 14.72 -2.99
CA PHE A 179 -1.48 14.80 -3.88
C PHE A 179 -1.47 16.16 -4.58
N ASP A 180 -0.33 16.87 -4.57
CA ASP A 180 -0.26 18.23 -5.13
C ASP A 180 0.14 18.27 -6.62
N ARG A 181 0.57 17.14 -7.19
CA ARG A 181 0.92 17.01 -8.61
C ARG A 181 0.36 15.70 -9.19
N ALA A 182 0.11 15.72 -10.50
CA ALA A 182 -0.23 14.52 -11.23
C ALA A 182 1.02 13.74 -11.63
N GLY A 183 0.94 12.41 -11.59
CA GLY A 183 1.99 11.47 -11.98
C GLY A 183 2.03 10.25 -11.07
N THR A 184 3.11 9.48 -11.15
CA THR A 184 3.27 8.25 -10.37
C THR A 184 3.94 8.57 -9.04
N TYR A 185 3.40 8.01 -7.96
CA TYR A 185 3.96 8.09 -6.61
C TYR A 185 4.24 6.69 -6.07
N CYS A 186 5.36 6.56 -5.37
CA CYS A 186 5.68 5.42 -4.51
C CYS A 186 5.78 5.95 -3.07
N ILE A 187 4.99 5.40 -2.16
CA ILE A 187 4.94 5.80 -0.76
C ILE A 187 5.41 4.62 0.07
N THR A 188 6.54 4.75 0.76
CA THR A 188 7.07 3.69 1.62
C THR A 188 6.60 3.90 3.05
N VAL A 189 6.00 2.87 3.63
CA VAL A 189 5.48 2.84 4.98
C VAL A 189 6.10 1.69 5.79
N ARG A 190 6.05 1.79 7.13
CA ARG A 190 6.54 0.74 8.03
C ARG A 190 5.73 0.73 9.33
N ALA A 191 5.38 -0.45 9.83
CA ALA A 191 4.65 -0.62 11.07
C ALA A 191 5.59 -1.04 12.20
N THR A 192 5.41 -0.48 13.39
CA THR A 192 6.12 -0.88 14.61
C THR A 192 5.13 -1.14 15.75
N GLY A 193 5.47 -2.07 16.63
CA GLY A 193 4.71 -2.37 17.85
C GLY A 193 5.60 -3.01 18.91
N THR A 194 5.25 -2.88 20.19
CA THR A 194 5.98 -3.53 21.30
C THR A 194 5.16 -4.66 21.89
N LEU A 195 5.63 -5.90 21.76
CA LEU A 195 4.90 -7.09 22.23
C LEU A 195 4.65 -7.02 23.74
N ALA A 196 3.40 -7.22 24.16
CA ALA A 196 3.02 -7.19 25.57
C ALA A 196 3.66 -8.33 26.37
N ALA A 197 3.82 -9.51 25.73
CA ALA A 197 4.33 -10.71 26.39
C ALA A 197 5.83 -10.63 26.74
N THR A 198 6.62 -9.91 25.94
CA THR A 198 8.10 -9.93 26.03
C THR A 198 8.71 -8.54 26.20
N GLY A 199 7.96 -7.47 25.92
CA GLY A 199 8.50 -6.11 25.83
C GLY A 199 9.39 -5.87 24.61
N GLN A 200 9.49 -6.84 23.68
CA GLN A 200 10.28 -6.69 22.46
C GLN A 200 9.55 -5.82 21.46
N GLN A 201 10.25 -4.84 20.88
CA GLN A 201 9.76 -4.13 19.70
C GLN A 201 9.93 -5.01 18.47
N VAL A 202 8.85 -5.16 17.71
CA VAL A 202 8.83 -5.75 16.37
C VAL A 202 8.54 -4.67 15.34
N THR A 203 8.98 -4.92 14.12
CA THR A 203 8.85 -3.95 13.03
C THR A 203 8.68 -4.69 11.72
N SER A 204 7.75 -4.24 10.88
CA SER A 204 7.55 -4.80 9.55
C SER A 204 8.75 -4.56 8.63
N GLU A 205 8.81 -5.29 7.52
CA GLU A 205 9.59 -4.84 6.38
C GLU A 205 8.99 -3.54 5.79
N PRO A 206 9.82 -2.65 5.20
CA PRO A 206 9.31 -1.48 4.49
C PRO A 206 8.41 -1.90 3.32
N THR A 207 7.19 -1.38 3.29
CA THR A 207 6.19 -1.70 2.25
C THR A 207 5.95 -0.48 1.38
N THR A 208 5.89 -0.66 0.05
CA THR A 208 5.73 0.46 -0.89
C THR A 208 4.37 0.41 -1.57
N LEU A 209 3.58 1.45 -1.36
CA LEU A 209 2.29 1.66 -2.01
C LEU A 209 2.48 2.39 -3.35
N HIS A 210 1.76 1.96 -4.38
CA HIS A 210 1.91 2.47 -5.75
C HIS A 210 0.66 3.24 -6.22
N PHE A 211 0.84 4.54 -6.49
CA PHE A 211 -0.25 5.42 -6.93
C PHE A 211 0.01 6.01 -8.32
N VAL A 212 -1.07 6.23 -9.07
CA VAL A 212 -1.08 7.01 -10.31
C VAL A 212 -2.13 8.11 -10.21
N VAL A 213 -1.67 9.36 -10.10
CA VAL A 213 -2.51 10.56 -10.06
C VAL A 213 -2.74 11.09 -11.46
N ARG A 214 -4.00 11.15 -11.89
CA ARG A 214 -4.37 11.53 -13.27
C ARG A 214 -4.64 13.03 -13.39
N ALA A 215 -3.85 13.69 -14.24
CA ALA A 215 -3.98 15.11 -14.61
C ALA A 215 -5.27 15.41 -15.37
#